data_AF-A0A966YBK9-F1
#
_entry.id   AF-A0A966YBK9-F1
#
_cell.length_a   1.000
_cell.length_b   1.000
_cell.length_c   1.000
_cell.angle_alpha   90.00
_cell.angle_beta   90.00
_cell.angle_gamma   90.00
#
_symmetry.space_group_name_H-M   'P 1'
#
loop_
_entity.id
_entity.type
_entity.pdbx_description
1 polymer ?
#
loop_
_entity_poly.entity_id
_entity_poly.type
_entity_poly.pdbx_seq_one_letter_code
_entity_poly.pdbx_strand_id
1 'polypeptide(L)' 'LGHVHIKDVQVDTPKATLEVREMGKGQLADQFRPLADAMRADRYDAVISFESVYHPGNGNFEDGFRQCIDLFKEIFG' A
#
# COMPACT_ATOMS: atom_id res chain seq x y z
N LEU A 1 18.67 0.72 1.43
CA LEU A 1 17.27 1.18 1.49
C LEU A 1 16.93 1.33 2.97
N GLY A 2 16.62 2.54 3.45
CA GLY A 2 16.44 2.79 4.89
C GLY A 2 14.98 2.85 5.34
N HIS A 3 14.04 2.97 4.40
CA HIS A 3 12.62 3.08 4.65
C HIS A 3 11.83 2.80 3.37
N VAL A 4 10.68 2.11 3.49
CA VAL A 4 9.77 1.84 2.37
C VAL A 4 8.37 2.32 2.75
N HIS A 5 7.72 3.04 1.84
CA HIS A 5 6.32 3.42 1.95
C HIS A 5 5.48 2.53 1.03
N ILE A 6 4.42 1.94 1.58
CA ILE A 6 3.45 1.13 0.85
C ILE A 6 2.15 1.91 0.69
N LYS A 7 1.68 2.01 -0.55
CA LYS A 7 0.35 2.51 -0.93
C LYS A 7 -0.12 1.75 -2.15
N ASP A 8 -1.42 1.77 -2.43
CA ASP A 8 -2.00 1.15 -3.62
C ASP A 8 -2.67 2.20 -4.51
N VAL A 9 -2.45 2.11 -5.81
CA VAL A 9 -2.91 3.11 -6.78
C VAL A 9 -3.29 2.47 -8.11
N GLN A 10 -4.10 3.19 -8.88
CA GLN A 10 -4.28 2.99 -10.31
C GLN A 10 -3.63 4.15 -11.07
N VAL A 11 -2.67 3.85 -11.92
CA VAL A 11 -1.97 4.82 -12.77
C VAL A 11 -2.69 4.93 -14.11
N ASP A 12 -2.90 6.17 -14.56
CA ASP A 12 -3.30 6.51 -15.93
C ASP A 12 -2.17 7.39 -16.52
N THR A 13 -1.21 6.72 -17.19
CA THR A 13 -0.02 7.37 -17.76
C THR A 13 -0.36 8.39 -18.85
N PRO A 14 -1.26 8.09 -19.81
CA PRO A 14 -1.66 9.09 -20.83
C PRO A 14 -2.20 10.39 -20.24
N LYS A 15 -2.89 10.32 -19.09
CA LYS A 15 -3.42 11.51 -18.41
C LYS A 15 -2.50 12.09 -17.35
N ALA A 16 -1.35 11.46 -17.08
CA ALA A 16 -0.44 11.81 -16.00
C ALA A 16 -1.11 11.89 -14.62
N THR A 17 -2.08 10.98 -14.36
CA THR A 17 -2.83 10.94 -13.10
C THR A 17 -2.67 9.62 -12.37
N LEU A 18 -2.86 9.69 -11.05
CA LEU A 18 -2.86 8.56 -10.13
C LEU A 18 -4.18 8.61 -9.38
N GLU A 19 -4.88 7.48 -9.29
CA GLU A 19 -6.03 7.32 -8.40
C GLU A 19 -5.61 6.46 -7.22
N VAL A 20 -5.76 6.97 -6.01
CA VAL A 20 -5.49 6.19 -4.80
C VAL A 20 -6.58 5.14 -4.63
N ARG A 21 -6.17 3.91 -4.31
CA ARG A 21 -7.07 2.78 -4.08
C ARG A 21 -6.96 2.29 -2.65
N GLU A 22 -8.05 1.66 -2.19
CA GLU A 22 -8.00 0.80 -1.01
C GLU A 22 -6.93 -0.29 -1.23
N MET A 23 -6.19 -0.63 -0.19
CA MET A 23 -5.12 -1.62 -0.28
C MET A 23 -5.68 -2.96 -0.77
N GLY A 24 -5.01 -3.56 -1.76
CA GLY A 24 -5.45 -4.82 -2.36
C GLY A 24 -6.48 -4.65 -3.48
N LYS A 25 -6.78 -3.40 -3.88
CA LYS A 25 -7.72 -3.09 -4.97
C LYS A 25 -7.11 -2.22 -6.07
N GLY A 26 -5.83 -1.86 -5.98
CA GLY A 26 -5.10 -1.17 -7.03
C GLY A 26 -4.15 -2.08 -7.81
N GLN A 27 -3.26 -1.49 -8.58
CA GLN A 27 -2.39 -2.22 -9.50
C GLN A 27 -1.33 -3.08 -8.80
N LEU A 28 -1.02 -2.80 -7.53
CA LEU A 28 -0.04 -3.57 -6.75
C LEU A 28 -0.68 -4.66 -5.89
N ALA A 29 -2.01 -4.82 -5.93
CA ALA A 29 -2.75 -5.77 -5.09
C ALA A 29 -2.10 -7.16 -5.04
N ASP A 30 -1.86 -7.76 -6.21
CA ASP A 30 -1.29 -9.12 -6.32
C ASP A 30 0.23 -9.16 -6.08
N GLN A 31 0.88 -7.99 -5.96
CA GLN A 31 2.33 -7.87 -5.82
C GLN A 31 2.79 -7.63 -4.38
N PHE A 32 1.89 -7.23 -3.47
CA PHE A 32 2.28 -6.97 -2.08
C PHE A 32 2.83 -8.19 -1.36
N ARG A 33 2.22 -9.37 -1.55
CA ARG A 33 2.72 -10.61 -0.93
C ARG A 33 4.08 -11.05 -1.47
N PRO A 34 4.28 -11.14 -2.81
CA PRO A 34 5.61 -11.36 -3.38
C PRO A 34 6.67 -10.36 -2.91
N LEU A 35 6.30 -9.08 -2.82
CA LEU A 35 7.21 -8.03 -2.34
C LEU A 35 7.62 -8.28 -0.88
N ALA A 36 6.66 -8.53 0.02
CA ALA A 36 6.95 -8.80 1.42
C ALA A 36 7.82 -10.06 1.59
N ASP A 37 7.55 -11.11 0.83
CA ASP A 37 8.33 -12.35 0.87
C ASP A 37 9.77 -12.14 0.37
N ALA A 38 9.96 -11.34 -0.69
CA ALA A 38 11.29 -10.96 -1.17
C ALA A 38 12.05 -10.10 -0.15
N MET A 39 11.40 -9.11 0.46
CA MET A 39 12.01 -8.27 1.50
C MET A 39 12.48 -9.09 2.71
N ARG A 40 11.70 -10.09 3.12
CA ARG A 40 12.09 -11.05 4.18
C ARG A 40 13.28 -11.90 3.75
N ALA A 41 13.27 -12.43 2.52
CA ALA A 41 14.37 -13.25 1.98
C ALA A 41 15.69 -12.46 1.92
N ASP A 42 15.62 -11.17 1.60
CA ASP A 42 16.77 -10.26 1.53
C ASP A 42 17.21 -9.75 2.92
N ARG A 43 16.52 -10.13 4.00
CA ARG A 43 16.74 -9.66 5.38
C ARG A 43 16.65 -8.12 5.48
N TYR A 44 15.60 -7.58 4.89
CA TYR A 44 15.28 -6.17 5.06
C TYR A 44 14.73 -5.91 6.48
N ASP A 45 15.58 -5.35 7.35
CA ASP A 45 15.25 -5.09 8.76
C ASP A 45 14.86 -3.62 9.05
N ALA A 46 14.72 -2.80 8.02
CA ALA A 46 14.33 -1.41 8.16
C ALA A 46 12.80 -1.23 8.18
N VAL A 47 12.33 -0.01 8.44
CA VAL A 47 10.90 0.26 8.60
C VAL A 47 10.16 0.11 7.27
N ILE A 48 8.95 -0.46 7.35
CA ILE A 48 7.95 -0.46 6.28
C ILE A 48 6.75 0.32 6.82
N SER A 49 6.41 1.43 6.18
CA SER A 49 5.30 2.28 6.58
C SER A 49 4.14 2.16 5.62
N PHE A 50 2.94 2.03 6.17
CA PHE A 50 1.72 2.19 5.40
C PHE A 50 1.45 3.68 5.18
N GLU A 51 1.54 4.13 3.94
CA GLU A 51 1.21 5.51 3.58
C GLU A 51 -0.29 5.61 3.32
N SER A 52 -1.03 5.92 4.38
CA SER A 52 -2.49 5.94 4.38
C SER A 52 -3.07 7.17 3.70
N VAL A 53 -3.20 7.11 2.37
CA VAL A 53 -3.74 8.20 1.53
C VAL A 53 -5.08 7.87 0.88
N TYR A 54 -5.69 6.73 1.19
CA TYR A 54 -7.02 6.36 0.69
C TYR A 54 -8.12 6.96 1.59
N HIS A 55 -9.20 7.44 0.98
CA HIS A 55 -10.47 7.72 1.64
C HIS A 55 -11.63 7.21 0.77
N PRO A 56 -12.72 6.68 1.36
CA PRO A 56 -13.82 6.05 0.62
C PRO A 56 -14.78 7.06 -0.04
N GLY A 57 -14.27 8.22 -0.47
CA GLY A 57 -15.08 9.32 -1.04
C GLY A 57 -15.76 10.24 -0.01
N ASN A 58 -15.64 9.95 1.29
CA ASN A 58 -16.21 10.77 2.37
C ASN A 58 -15.27 11.87 2.90
N GLY A 59 -14.07 12.00 2.32
CA GLY A 59 -13.04 12.94 2.78
C GLY A 59 -12.34 12.55 4.09
N ASN A 60 -12.66 11.39 4.67
CA ASN A 60 -12.07 10.90 5.92
C ASN A 60 -11.03 9.81 5.64
N PHE A 61 -9.76 10.17 5.83
CA PHE A 61 -8.64 9.23 5.69
C PHE A 61 -8.58 8.20 6.81
N GLU A 62 -9.16 8.46 7.99
CA GLU A 62 -9.18 7.49 9.08
C GLU A 62 -10.07 6.28 8.73
N ASP A 63 -11.21 6.51 8.09
CA ASP A 63 -12.07 5.43 7.64
C ASP A 63 -11.38 4.58 6.57
N GLY A 64 -10.65 5.23 5.65
CA GLY A 64 -9.82 4.55 4.65
C GLY A 64 -8.67 3.76 5.28
N PHE A 65 -7.99 4.34 6.29
CA PHE A 65 -6.94 3.69 7.06
C PHE A 65 -7.46 2.40 7.71
N ARG A 66 -8.60 2.49 8.40
CA ARG A 66 -9.22 1.35 9.11
C ARG A 66 -9.62 0.22 8.16
N GLN A 67 -9.97 0.53 6.92
CA GLN A 67 -10.25 -0.48 5.88
C GLN A 67 -8.99 -1.19 5.35
N CYS A 68 -7.83 -0.55 5.42
CA CYS A 68 -6.59 -1.08 4.83
C CYS A 68 -5.62 -1.71 5.84
N ILE A 69 -5.62 -1.25 7.09
CA ILE A 69 -4.53 -1.53 8.04
C ILE A 69 -4.40 -3.02 8.41
N ASP A 70 -5.51 -3.76 8.44
CA ASP A 70 -5.48 -5.19 8.77
C ASP A 70 -4.78 -5.99 7.68
N LEU A 71 -5.09 -5.72 6.41
CA LEU A 71 -4.40 -6.34 5.26
C LEU A 71 -2.93 -5.94 5.20
N PHE A 72 -2.61 -4.68 5.52
CA PHE A 72 -1.22 -4.23 5.62
C PHE A 72 -0.42 -5.05 6.65
N LYS A 73 -0.96 -5.20 7.86
CA LYS A 73 -0.33 -5.99 8.93
C LYS A 73 -0.23 -7.46 8.58
N GLU A 74 -1.24 -8.02 7.91
CA GLU A 74 -1.21 -9.40 7.45
C GLU A 74 -0.02 -9.66 6.50
N ILE A 75 0.26 -8.71 5.59
CA ILE A 75 1.28 -8.88 4.56
C ILE A 75 2.67 -8.48 5.05
N PHE A 76 2.80 -7.33 5.73
CA PHE A 76 4.07 -6.69 6.09
C PHE A 76 4.40 -6.69 7.59
N GLY A 77 3.49 -7.14 8.44
CA GLY A 77 3.74 -7.32 9.87
C GLY A 77 4.65 -8.49 10.21
#